data_AF-A0A350G4L9-F1
#
_entry.id   AF-A0A350G4L9-F1
#
_cell.length_a   1.000
_cell.length_b   1.000
_cell.length_c   1.000
_cell.angle_alpha   90.00
_cell.angle_beta   90.00
_cell.angle_gamma   90.00
#
_symmetry.space_group_name_H-M   'P 1'
#
loop_
_entity.id
_entity.type
_entity.pdbx_description
1 polymer ?
#
loop_
_entity_poly.entity_id
_entity_poly.type
_entity_poly.pdbx_seq_one_letter_code
_entity_poly.pdbx_strand_id
1 'polypeptide(L)' 'LLAEDNQVNQKLAMRILDQMGYRADVASNGIEAVESIERQIYDVILMDVQMPEMD' A
#
# COMPACT_ATOMS: atom_id res chain seq x y z
N LEU A 1 -2.52 5.08 -0.73
CA LEU A 1 -1.37 4.15 -0.76
C LEU A 1 -1.75 2.86 -0.05
N LEU A 2 -1.49 1.71 -0.65
CA LEU A 2 -1.57 0.39 -0.01
C LEU A 2 -0.15 -0.13 0.20
N ALA A 3 0.23 -0.43 1.43
CA ALA A 3 1.53 -1.01 1.79
C ALA A 3 1.32 -2.41 2.39
N GLU A 4 1.78 -3.44 1.68
CA GLU A 4 1.48 -4.86 1.97
C GLU A 4 2.58 -5.73 1.35
N ASP A 5 3.18 -6.65 2.10
CA ASP A 5 4.30 -7.47 1.62
C ASP A 5 3.84 -8.75 0.88
N ASN A 6 2.59 -9.15 1.05
CA ASN A 6 2.04 -10.35 0.42
C ASN A 6 1.31 -10.02 -0.89
N GLN A 7 1.83 -10.53 -2.01
CA GLN A 7 1.23 -10.33 -3.35
C GLN A 7 -0.24 -10.78 -3.48
N VAL A 8 -0.67 -11.78 -2.71
CA VAL A 8 -2.08 -12.23 -2.72
C VAL A 8 -2.97 -11.19 -2.06
N ASN A 9 -2.54 -10.65 -0.90
CA ASN A 9 -3.24 -9.60 -0.20
C ASN A 9 -3.28 -8.31 -1.02
N GLN A 10 -2.16 -7.92 -1.65
CA GLN A 10 -2.11 -6.78 -2.56
C GLN A 10 -3.19 -6.87 -3.65
N LYS A 11 -3.27 -8.01 -4.35
CA LYS A 11 -4.27 -8.22 -5.41
C LYS A 11 -5.70 -8.18 -4.89
N LEU A 12 -5.94 -8.75 -3.71
CA LEU A 12 -7.26 -8.74 -3.09
C LEU A 12 -7.68 -7.30 -2.71
N ALA A 13 -6.84 -6.59 -1.98
CA ALA A 13 -7.09 -5.22 -1.53
C ALA A 13 -7.26 -4.26 -2.71
N MET A 14 -6.41 -4.37 -3.75
CA MET A 14 -6.55 -3.57 -4.96
C MET A 14 -7.89 -3.78 -5.68
N ARG A 15 -8.38 -5.03 -5.76
CA ARG A 15 -9.70 -5.32 -6.34
C ARG A 15 -10.83 -4.70 -5.51
N ILE A 16 -10.74 -4.77 -4.18
CA ILE A 16 -11.75 -4.19 -3.29
C ILE A 16 -11.77 -2.66 -3.44
N LEU A 17 -10.60 -2.03 -3.45
CA LEU A 17 -10.48 -0.57 -3.62
C LEU A 17 -11.02 -0.11 -4.99
N ASP A 18 -10.70 -0.83 -6.06
CA ASP A 18 -11.21 -0.55 -7.41
C ASP A 18 -12.74 -0.69 -7.48
N GLN A 19 -13.32 -1.74 -6.87
CA GLN A 19 -14.77 -1.91 -6.75
C GLN A 19 -15.45 -0.78 -5.97
N MET A 20 -14.76 -0.18 -5.02
CA MET A 20 -15.21 0.98 -4.25
C MET A 20 -15.00 2.32 -4.99
N GLY A 21 -14.39 2.29 -6.18
CA GLY A 21 -14.11 3.48 -7.00
C GLY A 21 -12.81 4.20 -6.64
N TYR A 22 -11.96 3.61 -5.80
CA TYR A 22 -10.67 4.18 -5.41
C TYR A 22 -9.56 3.69 -6.32
N ARG A 23 -8.60 4.58 -6.58
CA ARG A 23 -7.30 4.21 -7.12
C ARG A 23 -6.29 4.20 -5.99
N ALA A 24 -5.41 3.21 -5.99
CA ALA A 24 -4.33 3.11 -5.02
C ALA A 24 -3.04 2.70 -5.70
N ASP A 25 -1.95 3.28 -5.24
CA ASP A 25 -0.61 2.77 -5.52
C ASP A 25 -0.27 1.68 -4.49
N VAL A 26 0.60 0.75 -4.89
CA VAL A 26 1.03 -0.38 -4.05
C VAL A 26 2.50 -0.23 -3.72
N ALA A 27 2.83 -0.37 -2.45
CA ALA A 27 4.18 -0.54 -1.93
C ALA A 27 4.31 -1.94 -1.33
N SER A 28 5.40 -2.65 -1.65
CA SER A 28 5.63 -4.03 -1.21
C SER A 28 6.46 -4.14 0.07
N ASN A 29 6.91 -3.01 0.62
CA ASN A 29 7.69 -2.91 1.85
C ASN A 29 7.63 -1.45 2.40
N GLY A 30 8.21 -1.24 3.58
CA GLY A 30 8.24 0.07 4.23
C GLY A 30 9.02 1.14 3.46
N ILE A 31 10.12 0.78 2.80
CA ILE A 31 10.95 1.73 2.04
C ILE A 31 10.16 2.29 0.85
N GLU A 32 9.55 1.41 0.04
CA GLU A 32 8.68 1.82 -1.08
C GLU A 32 7.50 2.68 -0.62
N ALA A 33 6.95 2.39 0.57
CA ALA A 33 5.87 3.18 1.14
C ALA A 33 6.32 4.60 1.45
N VAL A 34 7.48 4.77 2.11
CA VAL A 34 8.08 6.08 2.41
C VAL A 34 8.40 6.83 1.11
N GLU A 35 9.08 6.20 0.15
CA GLU A 35 9.38 6.82 -1.15
C GLU A 35 8.11 7.30 -1.87
N SER A 36 7.02 6.54 -1.78
CA SER A 36 5.74 6.91 -2.39
C SER A 36 5.14 8.14 -1.72
N ILE A 37 5.18 8.22 -0.39
CA ILE A 37 4.68 9.35 0.40
C ILE A 37 5.50 10.62 0.13
N GLU A 38 6.81 10.49 -0.08
CA GLU A 38 7.67 11.63 -0.41
C GLU A 38 7.39 12.19 -1.82
N ARG A 39 6.96 11.33 -2.76
CA ARG A 39 6.67 11.73 -4.15
C ARG A 39 5.33 12.41 -4.32
N GLN A 40 4.32 12.04 -3.52
CA GLN A 40 2.98 12.63 -3.60
C GLN A 40 2.20 12.49 -2.30
N ILE A 41 1.19 13.34 -2.14
CA ILE A 41 0.29 13.30 -0.99
C ILE A 41 -0.80 12.24 -1.23
N TYR A 42 -1.01 11.38 -0.24
CA TYR A 42 -2.13 10.44 -0.22
C TYR A 42 -3.18 10.87 0.80
N ASP A 43 -4.45 10.75 0.43
CA ASP A 43 -5.57 10.99 1.35
C ASP A 43 -5.69 9.89 2.41
N VAL A 44 -5.35 8.65 2.03
CA VAL A 44 -5.42 7.46 2.88
C VAL A 44 -4.22 6.56 2.61
N ILE A 45 -3.63 6.06 3.71
CA ILE A 45 -2.60 5.02 3.70
C ILE A 45 -3.16 3.79 4.43
N LEU A 46 -3.25 2.67 3.72
CA LEU A 46 -3.58 1.36 4.27
C LEU A 46 -2.28 0.57 4.34
N MET A 47 -1.78 0.30 5.54
CA MET A 47 -0.48 -0.34 5.74
C MET A 47 -0.65 -1.59 6.61
N ASP A 48 -0.04 -2.70 6.19
CA ASP A 48 0.09 -3.88 7.03
C ASP A 48 0.96 -3.56 8.24
N VAL A 49 0.49 -3.97 9.41
CA VAL A 49 1.17 -3.76 10.70
C VAL A 49 2.38 -4.70 10.83
N GLN A 50 2.40 -5.79 10.07
CA GLN A 50 3.51 -6.74 10.03
C GLN A 50 4.22 -6.67 8.67
N MET A 51 5.04 -5.63 8.48
CA MET A 51 6.01 -5.61 7.38
C MET A 51 7.40 -5.94 7.92
N PRO A 52 8.08 -6.99 7.42
CA PRO A 52 9.51 -7.16 7.67
C PRO A 52 10.31 -5.99 7.04
N GLU A 53 11.44 -5.62 7.65
CA GLU A 53 12.34 -4.53 7.23
C GLU A 53 11.90 -3.08 7.57
N MET A 54 11.13 -2.89 8.65
CA MET A 54 11.07 -1.60 9.35
C MET A 54 11.49 -1.77 10.80
N ASP A 55 12.82 -1.73 11.03
CA ASP A 55 13.40 -1.43 12.34
C ASP A 55 13.62 0.10 12.48
#